data_AF-A0A858U4E7-F1
#
_entry.id   AF-A0A858U4E7-F1
#
_cell.length_a   1.000
_cell.length_b   1.000
_cell.length_c   1.000
_cell.angle_alpha   90.00
_cell.angle_beta   90.00
_cell.angle_gamma   90.00
#
_symmetry.space_group_name_H-M   'P 1'
#
loop_
_entity.id
_entity.type
_entity.pdbx_description
1 polymer ?
#
loop_
_entity_poly.entity_id
_entity_poly.type
_entity_poly.pdbx_seq_one_letter_code
_entity_poly.pdbx_strand_id
1 'polypeptide(L)'
;MNNITMLQTALDAFKKIGKDSLPFESIFDFVWDFFEETWIQTYSDKKLTKEQIMQNKRGELYKLLTIDGNFQHLPNGNWTILR
;
A
#
# COMPACT_ATOMS: atom_id res chain seq x y z
N MET A 1 8.40 -8.12 -18.35
CA MET A 1 8.55 -7.28 -17.14
C MET A 1 7.36 -7.60 -16.25
N ASN A 2 7.59 -8.13 -15.05
CA ASN A 2 6.49 -8.27 -14.08
C ASN A 2 6.11 -6.86 -13.62
N ASN A 3 4.91 -6.40 -13.97
CA ASN A 3 4.37 -5.15 -13.45
C ASN A 3 4.06 -5.35 -11.96
N ILE A 4 4.95 -4.88 -11.09
CA ILE A 4 4.74 -4.91 -9.63
C ILE A 4 3.64 -3.89 -9.30
N THR A 5 2.60 -4.34 -8.60
CA THR A 5 1.42 -3.54 -8.26
C THR A 5 1.41 -3.21 -6.76
N MET A 6 0.62 -2.22 -6.36
CA MET A 6 0.40 -1.89 -4.94
C MET A 6 -0.08 -3.10 -4.12
N LEU A 7 -0.94 -3.94 -4.70
CA LEU A 7 -1.44 -5.15 -4.05
C LEU A 7 -0.33 -6.19 -3.89
N GLN A 8 0.49 -6.39 -4.91
CA GLN A 8 1.63 -7.32 -4.83
C GLN A 8 2.64 -6.86 -3.77
N THR A 9 3.00 -5.58 -3.77
CA THR A 9 3.90 -5.01 -2.76
C THR A 9 3.28 -5.06 -1.36
N ALA A 10 1.97 -4.85 -1.23
CA ALA A 10 1.25 -5.01 0.04
C ALA A 10 1.31 -6.46 0.55
N LEU A 11 1.16 -7.48 -0.31
CA LEU A 11 1.35 -8.88 0.07
C LEU A 11 2.79 -9.15 0.54
N ASP A 12 3.78 -8.55 -0.14
CA ASP A 12 5.18 -8.70 0.22
C ASP A 12 5.54 -8.01 1.54
N ALA A 13 4.78 -6.98 1.96
CA ALA A 13 4.93 -6.37 3.28
C ALA A 13 4.75 -7.39 4.42
N PHE A 14 3.74 -8.27 4.31
CA PHE A 14 3.50 -9.33 5.30
C PHE A 14 4.65 -10.34 5.36
N LYS A 15 5.19 -10.74 4.20
CA LYS A 15 6.35 -11.64 4.12
C LYS A 15 7.59 -11.00 4.71
N LYS A 16 7.83 -9.71 4.43
CA LYS A 16 9.02 -8.99 4.86
C LYS A 16 9.01 -8.69 6.35
N ILE A 17 7.86 -8.27 6.89
CA ILE A 17 7.69 -7.94 8.31
C ILE A 17 7.55 -9.21 9.17
N GLY A 18 7.03 -10.30 8.59
CA GLY A 18 6.94 -11.60 9.26
C GLY A 18 5.85 -11.67 10.33
N LYS A 19 4.77 -10.89 10.18
CA LYS A 19 3.61 -10.91 11.08
C LYS A 19 2.36 -11.36 10.33
N ASP A 20 1.49 -12.12 11.01
CA ASP A 20 0.22 -12.58 10.44
C ASP A 20 -0.82 -11.46 10.29
N SER A 21 -0.69 -10.37 11.03
CA SER A 21 -1.50 -9.16 10.84
C SER A 21 -0.67 -7.90 11.01
N LEU A 22 -1.01 -6.86 10.25
CA LEU A 22 -0.32 -5.58 10.21
C LEU A 22 -1.30 -4.41 10.28
N PRO A 23 -0.98 -3.31 10.99
CA PRO A 23 -1.76 -2.09 10.88
C PRO A 23 -1.63 -1.54 9.46
N PHE A 24 -2.66 -0.83 8.99
CA PHE A 24 -2.68 -0.26 7.65
C PHE A 24 -1.47 0.64 7.37
N GLU A 25 -1.05 1.48 8.32
CA GLU A 25 0.12 2.36 8.13
C GLU A 25 1.38 1.55 7.81
N SER A 26 1.65 0.43 8.50
CA SER A 26 2.84 -0.37 8.20
C SER A 26 2.82 -0.99 6.81
N ILE A 27 1.64 -1.32 6.28
CA ILE A 27 1.49 -1.80 4.90
C ILE A 27 1.70 -0.63 3.94
N PHE A 28 1.10 0.51 4.22
CA PHE A 28 1.21 1.70 3.38
C PHE A 28 2.64 2.22 3.31
N ASP A 29 3.36 2.32 4.44
CA ASP A 29 4.75 2.76 4.50
C ASP A 29 5.64 1.86 3.62
N PHE A 30 5.46 0.54 3.69
CA PHE A 30 6.21 -0.40 2.85
C PHE A 30 5.90 -0.22 1.35
N VAL A 31 4.63 -0.01 1.00
CA VAL A 31 4.22 0.25 -0.39
C VAL A 31 4.75 1.62 -0.85
N TRP A 32 4.70 2.63 0.01
CA TRP A 32 5.18 3.97 -0.28
C TRP A 32 6.68 3.95 -0.55
N ASP A 33 7.49 3.33 0.32
CA ASP A 33 8.94 3.23 0.15
C ASP A 33 9.32 2.57 -1.19
N PHE A 34 8.51 1.63 -1.67
CA PHE A 34 8.75 0.96 -2.96
C PHE A 34 8.43 1.86 -4.17
N PHE A 35 7.39 2.69 -4.09
CA PHE A 35 6.87 3.44 -5.23
C PHE A 35 7.13 4.95 -5.19
N GLU A 36 7.64 5.49 -4.07
CA GLU A 36 7.77 6.94 -3.83
C GLU A 36 8.42 7.64 -5.01
N GLU A 37 9.61 7.21 -5.42
CA GLU A 37 10.38 7.84 -6.50
C GLU A 37 9.57 7.86 -7.81
N THR A 38 8.98 6.72 -8.16
CA THR A 38 8.19 6.57 -9.39
C THR A 38 6.94 7.45 -9.36
N TRP A 39 6.25 7.53 -8.22
CA TRP A 39 5.06 8.37 -8.08
C TRP A 39 5.42 9.85 -8.07
N ILE A 40 6.45 10.28 -7.35
CA ILE A 40 6.88 11.67 -7.38
C ILE A 40 7.23 12.08 -8.81
N GLN A 41 7.95 11.24 -9.55
CA GLN A 41 8.29 11.49 -10.95
C GLN A 41 7.05 11.54 -11.86
N THR A 42 6.09 10.62 -11.68
CA THR A 42 4.85 10.58 -12.50
C THR A 42 4.00 11.84 -12.34
N TYR A 43 4.11 12.51 -11.18
CA TYR A 43 3.35 13.72 -10.87
C TYR A 43 4.21 14.98 -10.95
N SER A 44 5.45 14.94 -11.48
CA SER A 44 6.34 16.11 -11.57
C SER A 44 5.72 17.29 -12.30
N ASP A 45 4.90 17.01 -13.32
CA ASP A 45 4.24 18.03 -14.15
C ASP A 45 2.94 18.54 -13.53
N LYS A 46 2.48 17.88 -12.47
CA LYS A 46 1.32 18.27 -11.68
C LYS A 46 1.85 19.06 -10.49
N LYS A 47 1.27 20.22 -10.20
CA LYS A 47 1.62 21.05 -9.04
C LYS A 47 1.14 20.42 -7.71
N LEU A 48 1.38 19.13 -7.51
CA LEU A 48 1.05 18.40 -6.28
C LEU A 48 2.29 18.31 -5.40
N THR A 49 2.10 18.50 -4.09
CA THR A 49 3.16 18.25 -3.11
C THR A 49 3.30 16.75 -2.85
N LYS A 50 4.44 16.34 -2.27
CA LYS A 50 4.68 14.96 -1.84
C LYS A 50 3.55 14.47 -0.90
N GLU A 51 3.12 15.32 0.03
CA GLU A 51 2.08 15.01 1.01
C GLU A 51 0.72 14.78 0.33
N GLN A 52 0.40 15.56 -0.70
CA GLN A 52 -0.83 15.38 -1.48
C GLN A 52 -0.80 14.06 -2.28
N ILE A 53 0.35 13.73 -2.89
CA ILE A 53 0.53 12.45 -3.59
C ILE A 53 0.37 11.30 -2.58
N MET A 54 1.02 11.40 -1.43
CA MET A 54 0.96 10.40 -0.36
C MET A 54 -0.46 10.20 0.16
N GLN A 55 -1.21 11.29 0.42
CA GLN A 55 -2.61 11.21 0.85
C GLN A 55 -3.49 10.51 -0.19
N ASN A 56 -3.29 10.84 -1.48
CA ASN A 56 -4.04 10.21 -2.57
C ASN A 56 -3.74 8.71 -2.67
N LYS A 57 -2.45 8.34 -2.63
CA LYS A 57 -2.01 6.94 -2.71
C LYS A 57 -2.41 6.12 -1.48
N ARG A 58 -2.47 6.75 -0.31
CA ARG A 58 -3.00 6.15 0.92
C ARG A 58 -4.48 5.79 0.74
N GLY A 59 -5.28 6.71 0.21
CA GLY A 59 -6.69 6.45 -0.10
C GLY A 59 -6.90 5.39 -1.18
N GLU A 60 -6.06 5.38 -2.22
CA GLU A 60 -6.10 4.34 -3.26
C GLU A 60 -5.77 2.95 -2.68
N LEU A 61 -4.70 2.82 -1.90
CA LEU A 61 -4.32 1.53 -1.29
C LEU A 61 -5.43 1.02 -0.39
N TYR A 62 -5.97 1.87 0.49
CA TYR A 62 -7.03 1.46 1.41
C TYR A 62 -8.24 0.87 0.66
N LYS A 63 -8.66 1.51 -0.44
CA LYS A 63 -9.75 1.01 -1.30
C LYS A 63 -9.39 -0.31 -1.95
N LEU A 64 -8.17 -0.45 -2.46
CA LEU A 64 -7.69 -1.68 -3.08
C LEU A 64 -7.71 -2.85 -2.09
N LEU A 65 -7.17 -2.67 -0.88
CA LEU A 65 -7.20 -3.72 0.17
C LEU A 65 -8.63 -4.07 0.59
N THR A 66 -9.54 -3.10 0.60
CA THR A 66 -10.94 -3.34 0.98
C THR A 66 -11.71 -4.18 -0.05
N ILE A 67 -11.38 -4.02 -1.33
CA ILE A 67 -12.10 -4.71 -2.43
C ILE A 67 -11.41 -6.02 -2.82
N ASP A 68 -10.10 -6.13 -2.62
CA ASP A 68 -9.33 -7.32 -2.96
C ASP A 68 -9.58 -8.45 -1.97
N GLY A 69 -10.10 -9.57 -2.48
CA GLY A 69 -10.50 -10.72 -1.67
C GLY A 69 -9.37 -11.48 -1.00
N ASN A 70 -8.10 -11.11 -1.20
CA ASN A 70 -6.97 -11.70 -0.46
C ASN A 70 -6.74 -11.02 0.88
N PHE A 71 -7.31 -9.82 1.11
CA PHE A 71 -7.09 -9.06 2.33
C PHE A 71 -8.35 -9.05 3.19
N GLN A 72 -8.15 -9.14 4.51
CA GLN A 72 -9.23 -9.06 5.48
C GLN A 72 -8.92 -8.01 6.54
N HIS A 73 -9.84 -7.06 6.72
CA HIS A 73 -9.78 -6.09 7.81
C HIS A 73 -10.31 -6.73 9.11
N LEU A 74 -9.50 -6.69 10.15
CA LEU A 74 -9.78 -7.30 11.45
C LEU A 74 -10.46 -6.29 12.41
N PRO A 75 -11.24 -6.77 13.40
CA PRO A 75 -11.90 -5.88 14.38
C PRO A 75 -10.95 -5.01 15.22
N ASN A 76 -9.67 -5.40 15.32
CA ASN A 76 -8.64 -4.64 16.04
C ASN A 76 -7.99 -3.53 15.19
N GLY A 77 -8.46 -3.32 13.95
CA GLY A 77 -7.92 -2.31 13.03
C GLY A 77 -6.70 -2.76 12.21
N ASN A 78 -6.24 -4.00 12.38
CA ASN A 78 -5.19 -4.57 11.53
C ASN A 78 -5.80 -5.21 10.27
N TRP A 79 -4.93 -5.48 9.31
CA TRP A 79 -5.20 -6.27 8.12
C TRP A 79 -4.45 -7.60 8.20
N THR A 80 -5.02 -8.63 7.58
CA THR A 80 -4.37 -9.94 7.37
C THR A 80 -4.56 -10.40 5.93
N ILE A 81 -3.82 -11.42 5.53
CA ILE A 81 -3.96 -12.08 4.23
C ILE A 81 -4.72 -13.39 4.43
N LEU A 82 -5.78 -13.59 3.66
CA LEU A 82 -6.50 -14.85 3.58
C LEU A 82 -5.61 -15.88 2.88
N ARG A 83 -5.32 -16.98 3.58
CA ARG A 83 -4.51 -18.10 3.06
C ARG A 83 -5.33 -19.05 2.21
#